data_AF-A0A938VS14-F1
#
_entry.id   AF-A0A938VS14-F1
#
_cell.length_a   1.000
_cell.length_b   1.000
_cell.length_c   1.000
_cell.angle_alpha   90.00
_cell.angle_beta   90.00
_cell.angle_gamma   90.00
#
_symmetry.space_group_name_H-M   'P 1'
#
loop_
_entity.id
_entity.type
_entity.pdbx_description
1 polymer ?
#
loop_
_entity_poly.entity_id
_entity_poly.type
_entity_poly.pdbx_seq_one_letter_code
_entity_poly.pdbx_strand_id
1 'polypeptide(L)'
;ATGPASVISCGGGIVLREANRQTMAATGLRVYLQADPAALARRLRSSQNRPLLFGKSPEETLAAQLAQRAPGYEESEIRIEVARLKPDEVVGTIRQKLPAPWSR
;
A
#
# COMPACT_ATOMS: atom_id res chain seq x y z
N ALA A 1 21.42 3.91 1.90
CA ALA A 1 21.60 2.70 2.72
C ALA A 1 21.87 1.52 1.78
N THR A 2 23.06 0.93 1.84
CA THR A 2 23.45 -0.26 1.07
C THR A 2 23.18 -1.50 1.92
N GLY A 3 21.91 -1.81 2.12
CA GLY A 3 21.46 -3.06 2.77
C GLY A 3 21.26 -4.17 1.74
N PRO A 4 21.10 -5.43 2.18
CA PRO A 4 20.70 -6.53 1.31
C PRO A 4 19.35 -6.23 0.64
N ALA A 5 19.11 -6.84 -0.52
CA ALA A 5 17.81 -6.75 -1.20
C ALA A 5 16.68 -7.11 -0.23
N SER A 6 15.73 -6.19 -0.05
CA SER A 6 14.72 -6.27 1.00
C SER A 6 13.35 -5.82 0.48
N VAL A 7 12.29 -6.41 1.02
CA VAL A 7 10.91 -5.94 0.82
C VAL A 7 10.48 -5.17 2.06
N ILE A 8 10.04 -3.93 1.89
CA ILE A 8 9.65 -3.05 2.99
C ILE A 8 8.14 -2.84 2.93
N SER A 9 7.43 -3.29 3.96
CA SER A 9 6.02 -2.94 4.15
C SER A 9 5.92 -1.59 4.84
N CYS A 10 5.51 -0.56 4.10
CA CYS A 10 5.40 0.78 4.63
C CYS A 10 4.08 1.01 5.37
N GLY A 11 4.08 1.88 6.38
CA GLY A 11 2.85 2.35 7.01
C GLY A 11 2.01 3.19 6.04
N GLY A 12 0.68 3.07 6.10
CA GLY A 12 -0.22 3.73 5.12
C GLY A 12 -0.13 5.26 5.09
N GLY A 13 0.37 5.91 6.14
CA GLY A 13 0.57 7.35 6.17
C GLY A 13 1.87 7.84 5.50
N ILE A 14 2.77 6.95 5.09
CA ILE A 14 4.12 7.31 4.65
C ILE A 14 4.10 8.27 3.45
N VAL A 15 3.10 8.12 2.57
CA VAL A 15 2.95 8.88 1.34
C VAL A 15 2.49 10.31 1.55
N LEU A 16 2.03 10.70 2.74
CA LEU A 16 1.61 12.09 3.00
C LEU A 16 2.79 13.07 2.95
N ARG A 17 4.00 12.64 3.34
CA ARG A 17 5.19 13.50 3.32
C ARG A 17 5.92 13.33 2.00
N GLU A 18 6.09 14.43 1.27
CA GLU A 18 6.78 14.42 -0.03
C GLU A 18 8.21 13.89 0.07
N ALA A 19 8.97 14.30 1.09
CA ALA A 19 10.33 13.82 1.31
C ALA A 19 10.42 12.28 1.41
N ASN A 20 9.39 11.63 1.98
CA ASN A 20 9.33 10.16 2.01
C ASN A 20 9.11 9.60 0.61
N ARG A 21 8.21 10.20 -0.18
CA ARG A 21 7.92 9.76 -1.56
C ARG A 21 9.16 9.89 -2.44
N GLN A 22 9.87 11.01 -2.35
CA GLN A 22 11.13 11.24 -3.05
C GLN A 22 12.20 10.22 -2.64
N THR A 23 12.33 9.95 -1.34
CA THR A 23 13.31 8.95 -0.85
C THR A 23 12.97 7.56 -1.37
N MET A 24 11.70 7.14 -1.29
CA MET A 24 11.25 5.83 -1.81
C MET A 24 11.49 5.71 -3.31
N ALA A 25 11.17 6.76 -4.10
CA ALA A 25 11.39 6.77 -5.55
C ALA A 25 12.88 6.71 -5.91
N ALA A 26 13.75 7.36 -5.15
CA ALA A 26 15.19 7.37 -5.41
C ALA A 26 15.90 6.08 -4.99
N THR A 27 15.31 5.29 -4.10
CA THR A 27 16.00 4.15 -3.46
C THR A 27 15.36 2.79 -3.74
N GLY A 28 14.17 2.75 -4.32
CA GLY A 28 13.47 1.50 -4.56
C GLY A 28 12.34 1.57 -5.58
N LEU A 29 11.71 0.42 -5.78
CA LEU A 29 10.50 0.27 -6.60
C LEU A 29 9.27 0.28 -5.70
N ARG A 30 8.31 1.15 -5.99
CA ARG A 30 7.09 1.29 -5.17
C ARG A 30 5.99 0.42 -5.74
N VAL A 31 5.41 -0.39 -4.85
CA VAL A 31 4.26 -1.24 -5.17
C VAL A 31 3.07 -0.77 -4.35
N TYR A 32 2.03 -0.29 -5.03
CA TYR A 32 0.76 0.07 -4.42
C TYR A 32 -0.24 -1.10 -4.53
N LEU A 33 -0.62 -1.63 -3.37
CA LEU A 33 -1.69 -2.62 -3.24
C LEU A 33 -3.01 -1.90 -2.99
N GLN A 34 -3.76 -1.68 -4.05
CA GLN A 34 -5.01 -0.95 -4.05
C GLN A 34 -6.17 -1.83 -3.56
N ALA A 35 -6.94 -1.33 -2.62
CA ALA A 35 -8.16 -1.98 -2.15
C ALA A 35 -9.24 -0.92 -1.91
N ASP A 36 -10.49 -1.29 -2.18
CA ASP A 36 -11.62 -0.40 -1.91
C ASP A 36 -11.86 -0.24 -0.38
N PRO A 37 -12.46 0.88 0.05
CA PRO A 37 -12.72 1.14 1.47
C PRO A 37 -13.53 0.04 2.16
N ALA A 38 -14.47 -0.60 1.46
CA ALA A 38 -15.34 -1.64 2.02
C ALA A 38 -14.57 -2.95 2.28
N ALA A 39 -13.67 -3.34 1.38
CA ALA A 39 -12.77 -4.46 1.54
C ALA A 39 -11.78 -4.23 2.68
N LEU A 40 -11.22 -3.02 2.80
CA LEU A 40 -10.38 -2.63 3.92
C LEU A 40 -11.15 -2.67 5.24
N ALA A 41 -12.36 -2.12 5.29
CA ALA A 41 -13.21 -2.16 6.47
C ALA A 41 -13.50 -3.60 6.90
N ARG A 42 -13.89 -4.48 5.97
CA ARG A 42 -14.10 -5.91 6.24
C ARG A 42 -12.85 -6.58 6.81
N ARG A 43 -11.67 -6.28 6.27
CA ARG A 43 -10.39 -6.83 6.77
C ARG A 43 -10.02 -6.30 8.16
N LEU A 44 -10.44 -5.08 8.49
CA LEU A 44 -10.12 -4.42 9.76
C LEU A 44 -11.12 -4.75 10.87
N ARG A 45 -12.34 -5.22 10.53
CA ARG A 45 -13.38 -5.61 11.51
C ARG A 45 -12.91 -6.66 12.53
N SER A 46 -11.98 -7.54 12.17
CA SER A 46 -11.44 -8.56 13.08
C SER A 46 -10.21 -8.08 13.89
N SER A 47 -9.73 -6.86 13.67
CA SER A 47 -8.52 -6.35 14.34
C SER A 47 -8.85 -5.56 15.61
N GLN A 48 -8.43 -6.06 16.77
CA GLN A 48 -8.74 -5.47 18.08
C GLN A 48 -7.86 -4.24 18.44
N ASN A 49 -6.77 -3.98 17.70
CA ASN A 49 -5.73 -3.01 18.07
C ASN A 49 -5.61 -1.80 17.10
N ARG A 50 -6.72 -1.22 16.62
CA ARG A 50 -6.68 -0.08 15.66
C ARG A 50 -7.41 1.17 16.19
N PRO A 51 -6.81 1.95 17.12
CA PRO A 51 -7.40 3.14 17.75
C PRO A 51 -8.04 4.15 16.77
N LEU A 52 -7.47 4.28 15.58
CA LEU A 52 -7.86 5.26 14.56
C LEU A 52 -9.18 4.94 13.82
N LEU A 53 -9.79 3.77 14.07
CA LEU A 53 -11.05 3.36 13.45
C LEU A 53 -12.24 3.40 14.42
N PHE A 54 -12.01 3.75 15.69
CA PHE A 54 -13.07 3.81 16.69
C PHE A 54 -13.70 5.22 16.70
N GLY A 55 -15.02 5.30 16.45
CA GLY A 55 -15.83 6.51 16.68
C GLY A 55 -16.65 7.01 15.48
N LYS A 56 -16.20 6.77 14.25
CA LYS A 56 -16.95 7.04 12.99
C LYS A 56 -17.23 5.74 12.25
N SER A 57 -18.07 5.77 11.21
CA SER A 57 -18.13 4.68 10.24
C SER A 57 -16.69 4.36 9.77
N PRO A 58 -16.17 3.14 10.02
CA PRO A 58 -14.82 2.78 9.59
C PRO A 58 -14.64 2.95 8.08
N GLU A 59 -15.71 2.72 7.32
CA GLU A 59 -15.75 2.87 5.86
C GLU A 59 -15.57 4.33 5.45
N GLU A 60 -16.26 5.28 6.11
CA GLU A 60 -16.10 6.72 5.84
C GLU A 60 -14.69 7.20 6.22
N THR A 61 -14.16 6.73 7.34
CA THR A 61 -12.82 7.08 7.79
C THR A 61 -11.76 6.58 6.81
N LEU A 62 -11.91 5.33 6.34
CA LEU A 62 -11.03 4.75 5.33
C LEU A 62 -11.15 5.46 3.99
N ALA A 63 -12.37 5.80 3.56
CA ALA A 63 -12.59 6.55 2.33
C ALA A 63 -11.90 7.92 2.37
N ALA A 64 -12.05 8.68 3.47
CA ALA A 64 -11.38 9.97 3.63
C ALA A 64 -9.85 9.83 3.65
N GLN A 65 -9.32 8.82 4.36
CA GLN A 65 -7.88 8.56 4.38
C GLN A 65 -7.34 8.16 3.02
N LEU A 66 -8.06 7.31 2.27
CA LEU A 66 -7.67 6.90 0.93
C LEU A 66 -7.70 8.08 -0.04
N ALA A 67 -8.74 8.92 0.00
CA ALA A 67 -8.82 10.12 -0.82
C ALA A 67 -7.65 11.07 -0.56
N GLN A 68 -7.29 11.29 0.71
CA GLN A 68 -6.14 12.12 1.07
C GLN A 68 -4.80 11.54 0.58
N ARG A 69 -4.67 10.21 0.58
CA ARG A 69 -3.43 9.50 0.24
C ARG A 69 -3.31 9.13 -1.23
N ALA A 70 -4.42 9.17 -1.98
CA ALA A 70 -4.50 8.71 -3.36
C ALA A 70 -3.43 9.34 -4.26
N PRO A 71 -3.18 10.67 -4.24
CA PRO A 71 -2.14 11.26 -5.07
C PRO A 71 -0.75 10.63 -4.83
N GLY A 72 -0.40 10.36 -3.57
CA GLY A 72 0.88 9.78 -3.21
C GLY A 72 0.98 8.27 -3.48
N TYR A 73 -0.12 7.53 -3.37
CA TYR A 73 -0.15 6.12 -3.76
C TYR A 73 -0.08 5.95 -5.29
N GLU A 74 -0.73 6.84 -6.03
CA GLU A 74 -0.72 6.87 -7.49
C GLU A 74 0.67 7.15 -8.05
N GLU A 75 1.59 7.79 -7.32
CA GLU A 75 2.97 7.93 -7.80
C GLU A 75 3.72 6.57 -7.95
N SER A 76 3.20 5.46 -7.43
CA SER A 76 3.86 4.16 -7.46
C SER A 76 3.96 3.57 -8.87
N GLU A 77 5.10 2.96 -9.20
CA GLU A 77 5.39 2.38 -10.52
C GLU A 77 4.53 1.13 -10.78
N ILE A 78 4.31 0.31 -9.76
CA ILE A 78 3.45 -0.87 -9.84
C ILE A 78 2.20 -0.64 -9.02
N ARG A 79 1.03 -0.82 -9.65
CA ARG A 79 -0.27 -0.77 -9.00
C ARG A 79 -1.01 -2.08 -9.24
N ILE A 80 -1.56 -2.65 -8.17
CA ILE A 80 -2.27 -3.93 -8.18
C ILE A 80 -3.53 -3.79 -7.33
N GLU A 81 -4.68 -4.08 -7.94
CA GLU A 81 -5.95 -4.18 -7.21
C GLU A 81 -6.02 -5.54 -6.51
N VAL A 82 -6.12 -5.54 -5.18
CA VAL A 82 -6.01 -6.75 -4.34
C VAL A 82 -7.32 -7.18 -3.70
N ALA A 83 -8.44 -6.50 -3.99
CA ALA A 83 -9.72 -6.72 -3.30
C ALA A 83 -10.23 -8.18 -3.36
N ARG A 84 -9.87 -8.91 -4.42
CA ARG A 84 -10.31 -10.30 -4.67
C ARG A 84 -9.16 -11.30 -4.79
N LEU A 85 -7.92 -10.87 -4.57
CA LEU A 85 -6.75 -11.71 -4.75
C LEU A 85 -6.30 -12.32 -3.42
N LYS A 86 -5.94 -13.60 -3.45
CA LYS A 86 -5.21 -14.25 -2.37
C LYS A 86 -3.75 -13.78 -2.36
N PRO A 87 -3.05 -13.89 -1.21
CA PRO A 87 -1.64 -13.47 -1.11
C PRO A 87 -0.75 -14.04 -2.22
N ASP A 88 -0.89 -15.32 -2.57
CA ASP A 88 -0.07 -15.97 -3.60
C ASP A 88 -0.32 -15.39 -5.00
N GLU A 89 -1.57 -15.01 -5.31
CA GLU A 89 -1.94 -14.37 -6.57
C GLU A 89 -1.37 -12.95 -6.65
N VAL A 90 -1.38 -12.21 -5.53
CA VAL A 90 -0.74 -10.90 -5.44
C VAL A 90 0.76 -11.02 -5.66
N VAL A 91 1.42 -11.99 -5.01
CA VAL A 91 2.86 -12.24 -5.19
C VAL A 91 3.17 -12.59 -6.65
N GLY A 92 2.39 -13.49 -7.26
CA GLY A 92 2.53 -13.81 -8.68
C GLY A 92 2.42 -12.58 -9.59
N THR A 93 1.43 -11.72 -9.32
CA THR A 93 1.22 -10.47 -10.05
C THR A 93 2.39 -9.49 -9.87
N ILE A 94 2.92 -9.37 -8.65
CA ILE A 94 4.10 -8.54 -8.39
C ILE A 94 5.26 -9.05 -9.24
N ARG A 95 5.59 -10.35 -9.16
CA ARG A 95 6.73 -10.95 -9.89
C ARG A 95 6.63 -10.73 -11.40
N GLN A 96 5.43 -10.81 -11.98
CA GLN A 96 5.22 -10.54 -13.40
C GLN A 96 5.43 -9.07 -13.79
N LYS A 97 5.16 -8.14 -12.87
CA LYS A 97 5.28 -6.69 -13.12
C LYS A 97 6.65 -6.12 -12.74
N LEU A 98 7.52 -6.88 -12.09
CA LEU A 98 8.86 -6.40 -11.71
C LEU A 98 9.69 -6.11 -12.98
N PRO A 99 10.12 -4.86 -13.19
CA PRO A 99 11.05 -4.53 -14.26
C PRO A 99 12.48 -4.94 -13.87
N ALA A 100 13.37 -5.12 -14.85
CA ALA A 100 14.80 -5.18 -14.55
C ALA A 100 15.26 -3.87 -13.87
N PRO A 101 16.16 -3.91 -12.87
CA PRO A 101 16.91 -5.06 -12.34
C PRO A 101 16.19 -5.84 -11.23
N TRP A 102 14.94 -5.50 -10.90
CA TRP A 102 14.17 -6.06 -9.78
C TRP A 102 13.63 -7.47 -10.04
N SER A 103 13.66 -7.94 -11.29
CA SER A 103 13.13 -9.25 -11.72
C SER A 103 14.08 -10.44 -11.50
N ARG A 104 15.22 -10.23 -10.82
CA ARG A 104 16.20 -11.29 -10.53
C ARG A 104 15.74 -12.24 -9.41
#